data_AF-A0A522XS50-F1
#
_entry.id   AF-A0A522XS50-F1
#
_cell.length_a   1.000
_cell.length_b   1.000
_cell.length_c   1.000
_cell.angle_alpha   90.00
_cell.angle_beta   90.00
_cell.angle_gamma   90.00
#
_symmetry.space_group_name_H-M   'P 1'
#
loop_
_entity.id
_entity.type
_entity.pdbx_description
1 polymer ?
#
loop_
_entity_poly.entity_id
_entity_poly.type
_entity_poly.pdbx_seq_one_letter_code
_entity_poly.pdbx_strand_id
1 'polypeptide(L)'
;MRFLALSILASFLVLQAYCISESSFVSFSASAQQQDSPQTTRGSEEISEYYSVKDVRLALVIMAVAVVGLFLYLARDIILRRKTGYEEKDLDSKRNRDYEKYHSPWNEDEDDFIHSSKKSKDAEEFRKQVQESKLPNYYDMLGVPNDADQKQIKSRFRQLVKELHPDKSRDEKTAERLAEISKAYKILSDAEKRKTYDAYYKASIE
;
A
#
# COMPACT_ATOMS: atom_id res chain seq x y z
N MET A 1 -10.51 13.69 13.03
CA MET A 1 -10.75 14.95 13.78
C MET A 1 -12.23 15.22 14.07
N ARG A 2 -13.17 15.01 13.13
CA ARG A 2 -14.62 15.21 13.39
C ARG A 2 -15.19 14.31 14.50
N PHE A 3 -14.81 13.03 14.56
CA PHE A 3 -15.30 12.09 15.59
C PHE A 3 -14.77 12.37 17.01
N LEU A 4 -13.57 12.95 17.14
CA LEU A 4 -13.03 13.33 18.46
C LEU A 4 -13.74 14.57 19.02
N ALA A 5 -14.06 15.55 18.17
CA ALA A 5 -14.82 16.74 18.60
C ALA A 5 -16.23 16.40 19.09
N LEU A 6 -16.91 15.46 18.42
CA LEU A 6 -18.24 14.97 18.82
C LEU A 6 -18.21 14.19 20.16
N SER A 7 -17.16 13.42 20.40
CA SER A 7 -16.98 12.69 21.66
C SER A 7 -16.75 13.63 22.86
N ILE A 8 -15.92 14.65 22.68
CA ILE A 8 -15.63 15.63 23.73
C ILE A 8 -16.88 16.48 24.06
N LEU A 9 -17.65 16.88 23.06
CA LEU A 9 -18.92 17.59 23.25
C LEU A 9 -19.98 16.73 23.97
N ALA A 10 -20.10 15.45 23.62
CA ALA A 10 -21.02 14.54 24.30
C ALA A 10 -20.64 14.34 25.77
N SER A 11 -19.34 14.24 26.06
CA SER A 11 -18.81 14.07 27.41
C SER A 11 -19.07 15.29 28.29
N PHE A 12 -18.97 16.50 27.72
CA PHE A 12 -19.25 17.75 28.41
C PHE A 12 -20.74 17.92 28.74
N LEU A 13 -21.62 17.44 27.85
CA LEU A 13 -23.08 17.48 28.04
C LEU A 13 -23.53 16.51 29.16
N VAL A 14 -22.91 15.34 29.26
CA VAL A 14 -23.14 14.39 30.36
C VAL A 14 -22.68 14.96 31.70
N LEU A 15 -21.53 15.66 31.74
CA LEU A 15 -21.06 16.32 32.96
C LEU A 15 -21.99 17.47 33.40
N GLN A 16 -22.52 18.27 32.47
CA GLN A 16 -23.51 19.30 32.81
C GLN A 16 -24.80 18.71 33.37
N ALA A 17 -25.28 17.59 32.81
CA ALA A 17 -26.47 16.91 33.33
C ALA A 17 -26.26 16.35 34.75
N TYR A 18 -25.06 15.82 35.05
CA TYR A 18 -24.73 15.29 36.38
C TYR A 18 -24.66 16.39 37.45
N CYS A 19 -24.09 17.56 37.13
CA CYS A 19 -24.07 18.72 38.03
C CYS A 19 -25.46 19.24 38.39
N ILE A 20 -26.43 19.18 37.46
CA ILE A 20 -27.81 19.62 37.72
C ILE A 20 -28.50 18.68 38.73
N SER A 21 -28.21 17.38 38.70
CA SER A 21 -28.80 16.42 39.65
C SER A 21 -28.28 16.53 41.09
N GLU A 22 -27.01 16.87 41.31
CA GLU A 22 -26.46 17.00 42.67
C GLU A 22 -26.95 18.26 43.39
N SER A 23 -27.22 19.35 42.66
CA SER A 23 -27.78 20.58 43.24
C SER A 23 -29.18 20.39 43.85
N SER A 24 -29.93 19.38 43.39
CA SER A 24 -31.27 19.06 43.89
C SER A 24 -31.24 18.09 45.09
N PHE A 25 -30.15 17.36 45.31
CA PHE A 25 -30.02 16.38 46.40
C PHE A 25 -29.57 17.01 47.72
N VAL A 26 -28.75 18.08 47.66
CA VAL A 26 -28.23 18.78 48.86
C VAL A 26 -29.32 19.52 49.64
N SER A 27 -30.48 19.81 49.03
CA SER A 27 -31.61 20.46 49.72
C SER A 27 -32.51 19.50 50.50
N PHE A 28 -32.36 18.17 50.36
CA PHE A 28 -33.26 17.18 50.98
C PHE A 28 -32.68 16.49 52.23
N SER A 29 -31.37 16.54 52.48
CA SER A 29 -30.76 15.86 53.64
C SER A 29 -30.54 16.75 54.89
N ALA A 30 -30.85 18.04 54.82
CA ALA A 30 -30.59 19.01 55.90
C ALA A 30 -31.57 18.93 57.10
N SER A 31 -32.30 17.83 57.32
CA SER A 31 -33.32 17.76 58.39
C SER A 31 -33.42 16.45 59.18
N ALA A 32 -32.41 15.57 59.17
CA ALA A 32 -32.48 14.36 60.01
C ALA A 32 -31.16 13.98 60.69
N GLN A 33 -31.22 14.06 62.02
CA GLN A 33 -30.48 13.29 63.02
C GLN A 33 -29.03 13.68 63.36
N GLN A 34 -28.99 14.52 64.38
CA GLN A 34 -28.05 14.50 65.51
C GLN A 34 -27.84 13.09 66.07
N GLN A 35 -26.58 12.66 66.21
CA GLN A 35 -26.12 11.72 67.25
C GLN A 35 -24.60 11.86 67.44
N ASP A 36 -24.22 12.08 68.71
CA ASP A 36 -22.89 12.38 69.24
C ASP A 36 -21.85 11.26 69.05
N SER A 37 -20.57 11.61 68.82
CA SER A 37 -19.33 10.97 69.35
C SER A 37 -18.02 11.61 68.80
N PRO A 38 -16.86 11.50 69.49
CA PRO A 38 -15.93 12.63 69.68
C PRO A 38 -14.69 12.72 68.75
N GLN A 39 -14.44 13.94 68.29
CA GLN A 39 -13.15 14.68 68.19
C GLN A 39 -11.85 13.91 67.83
N THR A 40 -11.50 13.92 66.53
CA THR A 40 -10.09 13.95 66.08
C THR A 40 -9.92 14.85 64.85
N THR A 41 -10.03 16.17 64.99
CA THR A 41 -9.53 17.14 64.00
C THR A 41 -8.96 18.36 64.70
N ARG A 42 -7.81 18.20 65.37
CA ARG A 42 -6.92 19.34 65.65
C ARG A 42 -6.23 19.70 64.33
N GLY A 43 -6.57 20.87 63.79
CA GLY A 43 -5.73 21.54 62.78
C GLY A 43 -6.32 21.74 61.38
N SER A 44 -7.63 21.84 61.20
CA SER A 44 -8.25 22.18 59.90
C SER A 44 -8.96 23.52 59.86
N GLU A 45 -8.93 24.32 60.94
CA GLU A 45 -9.73 25.54 61.05
C GLU A 45 -8.98 26.86 60.76
N GLU A 46 -7.66 26.86 60.60
CA GLU A 46 -6.89 28.12 60.38
C GLU A 46 -6.57 28.46 58.91
N ILE A 47 -7.14 27.77 57.91
CA ILE A 47 -6.90 28.10 56.48
C ILE A 47 -8.09 28.86 55.86
N SER A 48 -9.19 29.06 56.60
CA SER A 48 -10.41 29.69 56.07
C SER A 48 -10.38 31.23 56.08
N GLU A 49 -9.39 31.86 56.72
CA GLU A 49 -9.31 33.32 56.89
C GLU A 49 -8.04 33.90 56.27
N TYR A 50 -7.73 33.51 55.03
CA TYR A 50 -6.59 34.08 54.29
C TYR A 50 -6.88 34.38 52.81
N TYR A 51 -8.00 33.91 52.25
CA TYR A 51 -8.36 34.20 50.86
C TYR A 51 -9.61 35.09 50.79
N SER A 52 -9.43 36.35 50.42
CA SER A 52 -10.56 37.25 50.13
C SER A 52 -11.27 36.78 48.86
N VAL A 53 -12.59 36.97 48.78
CA VAL A 53 -13.40 36.63 47.57
C VAL A 53 -12.80 37.27 46.31
N LYS A 54 -12.11 38.40 46.44
CA LYS A 54 -11.39 39.08 45.34
C LYS A 54 -10.17 38.28 44.87
N ASP A 55 -9.43 37.66 45.78
CA ASP A 55 -8.23 36.87 45.48
C ASP A 55 -8.60 35.55 44.80
N VAL A 56 -9.72 34.94 45.21
CA VAL A 56 -10.27 33.75 44.55
C VAL A 56 -10.70 34.07 43.12
N ARG A 57 -11.39 35.20 42.90
CA ARG A 57 -11.75 35.65 41.55
C ARG A 57 -10.51 35.93 40.70
N LEU A 58 -9.49 36.56 41.26
CA LEU A 58 -8.23 36.84 40.57
C LEU A 58 -7.49 35.55 40.19
N ALA A 59 -7.42 34.57 41.09
CA ALA A 59 -6.82 33.26 40.82
C ALA A 59 -7.57 32.50 39.70
N LEU A 60 -8.91 32.54 39.70
CA LEU A 60 -9.72 31.93 38.64
C LEU A 60 -9.50 32.60 37.28
N VAL A 61 -9.36 33.93 37.24
CA VAL A 61 -9.07 34.65 36.00
C VAL A 61 -7.67 34.30 35.47
N ILE A 62 -6.66 34.25 36.34
CA ILE A 62 -5.29 33.86 35.95
C ILE A 62 -5.26 32.43 35.41
N MET A 63 -5.94 31.50 36.08
CA MET A 63 -6.06 30.11 35.62
C MET A 63 -6.80 30.02 34.28
N ALA A 64 -7.86 30.80 34.09
CA ALA A 64 -8.57 30.84 32.81
C ALA A 64 -7.67 31.36 31.67
N VAL A 65 -6.90 32.43 31.91
CA VAL A 65 -5.93 32.96 30.93
C VAL A 65 -4.82 31.95 30.63
N ALA A 66 -4.30 31.25 31.65
CA ALA A 66 -3.30 30.21 31.48
C ALA A 66 -3.80 29.05 30.62
N VAL A 67 -5.06 28.61 30.85
CA VAL A 67 -5.70 27.55 30.05
C VAL A 67 -5.91 28.00 28.60
N VAL A 68 -6.39 29.23 28.38
CA VAL A 68 -6.55 29.78 27.02
C VAL A 68 -5.20 29.93 26.32
N GLY A 69 -4.17 30.40 27.02
CA GLY A 69 -2.80 30.51 26.49
C GLY A 69 -2.21 29.15 26.12
N LEU A 70 -2.40 28.13 26.95
CA LEU A 70 -1.97 26.76 26.67
C LEU A 70 -2.70 26.19 25.45
N PHE A 71 -4.00 26.43 25.33
CA PHE A 71 -4.79 25.99 24.18
C PHE A 71 -4.29 26.63 22.88
N LEU A 72 -4.03 27.94 22.87
CA LEU A 72 -3.47 28.64 21.71
C LEU A 72 -2.04 28.17 21.39
N TYR A 73 -1.23 27.88 22.41
CA TYR A 73 0.11 27.34 22.23
C TYR A 73 0.09 25.96 21.57
N LEU A 74 -0.78 25.06 22.03
CA LEU A 74 -0.98 23.75 21.42
C LEU A 74 -1.58 23.85 20.00
N ALA A 75 -2.44 24.84 19.76
CA ALA A 75 -3.04 25.09 18.45
C ALA A 75 -2.12 25.87 17.48
N ARG A 76 -0.95 26.35 17.94
CA ARG A 76 -0.02 27.16 17.13
C ARG A 76 0.36 26.47 15.83
N ASP A 77 0.68 25.18 15.90
CA ASP A 77 1.11 24.39 14.75
C ASP A 77 -0.04 23.95 13.85
N ILE A 78 -1.30 24.15 14.26
CA ILE A 78 -2.49 23.87 13.44
C ILE A 78 -2.84 25.09 12.58
N ILE A 79 -2.75 26.30 13.15
CA ILE A 79 -3.19 27.53 12.49
C ILE A 79 -2.06 28.17 11.67
N LEU A 80 -0.80 28.12 12.13
CA LEU A 80 0.34 28.76 11.47
C LEU A 80 1.25 27.78 10.72
N ARG A 81 0.73 26.62 10.31
CA ARG A 81 1.50 25.67 9.49
C ARG A 81 1.72 26.26 8.09
N ARG A 82 2.90 26.83 7.86
CA ARG A 82 3.35 27.19 6.50
C ARG A 82 3.38 25.90 5.68
N LYS A 83 2.62 25.86 4.59
CA LYS A 83 2.67 24.73 3.65
C LYS A 83 4.11 24.55 3.18
N THR A 84 4.64 23.34 3.33
CA THR A 84 5.97 23.01 2.80
C THR A 84 5.90 22.96 1.27
N GLY A 85 7.01 23.15 0.56
CA GLY A 85 7.02 23.12 -0.91
C GLY A 85 6.54 21.81 -1.54
N TYR A 86 6.47 20.73 -0.76
CA TYR A 86 5.82 19.47 -1.16
C TYR A 86 4.29 19.58 -1.17
N GLU A 87 3.69 20.33 -0.25
CA GLU A 87 2.25 20.55 -0.16
C GLU A 87 1.70 21.54 -1.20
N GLU A 88 2.54 22.39 -1.78
CA GLU A 88 2.15 23.36 -2.83
C GLU A 88 2.00 22.75 -4.22
N LYS A 89 2.75 21.69 -4.55
CA LYS A 89 2.73 21.08 -5.90
C LYS A 89 1.53 20.15 -6.10
N ASP A 90 0.80 20.30 -7.19
CA ASP A 90 -0.24 19.36 -7.63
C ASP A 90 0.38 18.14 -8.31
N LEU A 91 0.91 17.22 -7.50
CA LEU A 91 1.47 15.95 -7.98
C LEU A 91 0.37 14.89 -8.07
N ASP A 92 0.46 14.02 -9.08
CA ASP A 92 -0.49 12.92 -9.28
C ASP A 92 -0.58 11.96 -8.08
N SER A 93 0.52 11.82 -7.32
CA SER A 93 0.56 11.05 -6.07
C SER A 93 -0.37 11.59 -4.98
N LYS A 94 -0.71 12.89 -4.99
CA LYS A 94 -1.67 13.47 -4.03
C LYS A 94 -3.12 13.22 -4.39
N ARG A 95 -3.42 12.97 -5.68
CA ARG A 95 -4.79 12.78 -6.16
C ARG A 95 -5.35 11.41 -5.81
N ASN A 96 -4.51 10.40 -5.59
CA ASN A 96 -4.97 9.07 -5.21
C ASN A 96 -4.04 8.41 -4.19
N ARG A 97 -4.55 8.14 -2.99
CA ARG A 97 -3.85 7.33 -1.97
C ARG A 97 -3.52 5.91 -2.45
N ASP A 98 -4.27 5.42 -3.42
CA ASP A 98 -4.10 4.09 -4.00
C ASP A 98 -3.15 4.08 -5.20
N TYR A 99 -2.65 5.25 -5.64
CA TYR A 99 -1.80 5.34 -6.83
C TYR A 99 -0.44 4.66 -6.62
N GLU A 100 0.23 4.91 -5.48
CA GLU A 100 1.50 4.26 -5.13
C GLU A 100 1.35 2.74 -4.91
N LYS A 101 0.15 2.26 -4.55
CA LYS A 101 -0.11 0.82 -4.34
C LYS A 101 -0.12 0.03 -5.65
N TYR A 102 -0.51 0.66 -6.76
CA TYR A 102 -0.65 0.01 -8.07
C TYR A 102 0.33 0.53 -9.13
N HIS A 103 1.14 1.55 -8.82
CA HIS A 103 2.18 2.08 -9.71
C HIS A 103 3.57 2.00 -9.08
N SER A 104 3.80 1.00 -8.22
CA SER A 104 5.18 0.71 -7.79
C SER A 104 5.92 0.11 -9.00
N PRO A 105 7.11 0.63 -9.36
CA PRO A 105 7.90 0.18 -10.52
C PRO A 105 8.52 -1.21 -10.32
N TRP A 106 7.96 -1.99 -9.39
CA TRP A 106 8.30 -3.37 -9.09
C TRP A 106 7.17 -4.34 -9.50
N ASN A 107 5.97 -3.84 -9.82
CA ASN A 107 4.84 -4.65 -10.30
C ASN A 107 4.51 -4.42 -11.79
N GLU A 108 5.00 -3.33 -12.41
CA GLU A 108 4.85 -3.14 -13.87
C GLU A 108 5.63 -4.22 -14.65
N ASP A 109 6.66 -4.79 -14.04
CA ASP A 109 7.48 -5.88 -14.57
C ASP A 109 6.73 -7.22 -14.59
N GLU A 110 5.74 -7.41 -13.69
CA GLU A 110 5.05 -8.69 -13.51
C GLU A 110 3.72 -8.77 -14.28
N ASP A 111 2.99 -7.67 -14.42
CA ASP A 111 1.69 -7.66 -15.10
C ASP A 111 1.79 -7.56 -16.64
N ASP A 112 2.89 -7.00 -17.17
CA ASP A 112 3.16 -6.95 -18.62
C ASP A 112 3.54 -8.31 -19.22
N PHE A 113 3.88 -9.30 -18.38
CA PHE A 113 4.32 -10.61 -18.85
C PHE A 113 3.16 -11.49 -19.35
N ILE A 114 1.94 -11.29 -18.84
CA ILE A 114 0.79 -12.15 -19.16
C ILE A 114 -0.17 -11.49 -20.18
N HIS A 115 -0.34 -10.17 -20.17
CA HIS A 115 -1.28 -9.49 -21.09
C HIS A 115 -0.67 -8.96 -22.40
N SER A 116 0.65 -8.73 -22.50
CA SER A 116 1.29 -8.33 -23.77
C SER A 116 1.50 -9.49 -24.76
N SER A 117 1.31 -10.74 -24.32
CA SER A 117 1.38 -11.97 -25.13
C SER A 117 0.55 -11.92 -26.43
N LYS A 118 -0.52 -11.11 -26.47
CA LYS A 118 -1.38 -10.97 -27.65
C LYS A 118 -0.89 -9.95 -28.69
N LYS A 119 0.13 -9.12 -28.40
CA LYS A 119 0.64 -8.12 -29.36
C LYS A 119 2.15 -7.93 -29.23
N SER A 120 2.92 -9.00 -29.11
CA SER A 120 4.37 -8.91 -28.94
C SER A 120 5.09 -8.78 -30.29
N LYS A 121 6.22 -8.05 -30.28
CA LYS A 121 7.17 -7.88 -31.39
C LYS A 121 7.55 -9.22 -32.05
N ASP A 122 7.47 -10.33 -31.31
CA ASP A 122 7.74 -11.68 -31.81
C ASP A 122 6.77 -12.10 -32.93
N ALA A 123 5.49 -11.70 -32.86
CA ALA A 123 4.50 -12.03 -33.89
C ALA A 123 4.75 -11.24 -35.19
N GLU A 124 5.24 -10.01 -35.06
CA GLU A 124 5.67 -9.18 -36.18
C GLU A 124 6.96 -9.70 -36.80
N GLU A 125 7.94 -10.09 -35.98
CA GLU A 125 9.19 -10.73 -36.42
C GLU A 125 8.91 -12.06 -37.14
N PHE A 126 7.98 -12.89 -36.63
CA PHE A 126 7.57 -14.12 -37.29
C PHE A 126 6.92 -13.86 -38.65
N ARG A 127 5.98 -12.91 -38.75
CA ARG A 127 5.35 -12.54 -40.03
C ARG A 127 6.38 -12.04 -41.05
N LYS A 128 7.37 -11.27 -40.59
CA LYS A 128 8.45 -10.78 -41.43
C LYS A 128 9.37 -11.91 -41.91
N GLN A 129 9.73 -12.85 -41.03
CA GLN A 129 10.53 -14.03 -41.40
C GLN A 129 9.82 -14.92 -42.43
N VAL A 130 8.50 -15.08 -42.29
CA VAL A 130 7.68 -15.80 -43.28
C VAL A 130 7.68 -15.09 -44.63
N GLN A 131 7.51 -13.75 -44.65
CA GLN A 131 7.56 -12.96 -45.89
C GLN A 131 8.94 -12.99 -46.56
N GLU A 132 10.01 -13.09 -45.77
CA GLU A 132 11.40 -13.15 -46.27
C GLU A 132 11.81 -14.57 -46.73
N SER A 133 10.88 -15.55 -46.70
CA SER A 133 11.06 -16.92 -47.23
C SER A 133 12.25 -17.70 -46.65
N LYS A 134 12.68 -17.33 -45.43
CA LYS A 134 13.82 -17.96 -44.74
C LYS A 134 13.36 -18.54 -43.41
N LEU A 135 12.53 -19.59 -43.46
CA LEU A 135 12.12 -20.34 -42.28
C LEU A 135 13.17 -21.42 -41.95
N PRO A 136 13.92 -21.29 -40.84
CA PRO A 136 14.81 -22.37 -40.41
C PRO A 136 13.99 -23.57 -39.95
N ASN A 137 14.52 -24.79 -40.14
CA ASN A 137 13.87 -25.98 -39.62
C ASN A 137 14.00 -26.08 -38.09
N TYR A 138 12.94 -25.69 -37.37
CA TYR A 138 12.92 -25.73 -35.91
C TYR A 138 12.95 -27.15 -35.32
N TYR A 139 12.51 -28.17 -36.07
CA TYR A 139 12.58 -29.57 -35.63
C TYR A 139 14.03 -30.06 -35.62
N ASP A 140 14.78 -29.75 -36.68
CA ASP A 140 16.21 -30.08 -36.78
C ASP A 140 17.05 -29.34 -35.74
N MET A 141 16.75 -28.06 -35.49
CA MET A 141 17.43 -27.27 -34.44
C MET A 141 17.29 -27.88 -33.05
N LEU A 142 16.14 -28.48 -32.74
CA LEU A 142 15.90 -29.18 -31.48
C LEU A 142 16.35 -30.65 -31.49
N GLY A 143 16.72 -31.19 -32.65
CA GLY A 143 17.07 -32.60 -32.83
C GLY A 143 15.90 -33.54 -32.57
N VAL A 144 14.68 -33.15 -32.96
CA VAL A 144 13.45 -33.96 -32.81
C VAL A 144 12.83 -34.27 -34.17
N PRO A 145 12.14 -35.42 -34.32
CA PRO A 145 11.38 -35.69 -35.53
C PRO A 145 10.18 -34.72 -35.67
N ASN A 146 9.72 -34.50 -36.90
CA ASN A 146 8.56 -33.64 -37.20
C ASN A 146 7.27 -34.12 -36.49
N ASP A 147 7.15 -35.44 -36.26
CA ASP A 147 6.03 -36.08 -35.55
C ASP A 147 6.17 -36.06 -34.02
N ALA A 148 7.15 -35.33 -33.47
CA ALA A 148 7.40 -35.32 -32.03
C ALA A 148 6.21 -34.79 -31.22
N ASP A 149 5.95 -35.45 -30.09
CA ASP A 149 4.96 -35.03 -29.10
C ASP A 149 5.46 -33.81 -28.31
N GLN A 150 4.52 -33.04 -27.76
CA GLN A 150 4.79 -31.85 -26.96
C GLN A 150 5.70 -32.13 -25.77
N LYS A 151 5.54 -33.31 -25.15
CA LYS A 151 6.39 -33.74 -24.03
C LYS A 151 7.82 -34.01 -24.47
N GLN A 152 8.03 -34.56 -25.66
CA GLN A 152 9.35 -34.85 -26.21
C GLN A 152 10.09 -33.55 -26.54
N ILE A 153 9.41 -32.59 -27.19
CA ILE A 153 9.94 -31.25 -27.50
C ILE A 153 10.39 -30.55 -26.21
N LYS A 154 9.55 -30.56 -25.18
CA LYS A 154 9.86 -29.96 -23.87
C LYS A 154 11.01 -30.65 -23.16
N SER A 155 11.09 -31.98 -23.23
CA SER A 155 12.18 -32.75 -22.62
C SER A 155 13.51 -32.46 -23.29
N ARG A 156 13.55 -32.44 -24.63
CA ARG A 156 14.75 -32.15 -25.42
C ARG A 156 15.25 -30.73 -25.21
N PHE A 157 14.35 -29.74 -25.23
CA PHE A 157 14.68 -28.35 -24.90
C PHE A 157 15.37 -28.24 -23.53
N ARG A 158 14.83 -28.90 -22.50
CA ARG A 158 15.42 -28.90 -21.15
C ARG A 158 16.82 -29.52 -21.10
N GLN A 159 17.09 -30.53 -21.91
CA GLN A 159 18.42 -31.14 -22.00
C GLN A 159 19.41 -30.16 -22.65
N LEU A 160 19.04 -29.59 -23.81
CA LEU A 160 19.85 -28.61 -24.53
C LEU A 160 20.16 -27.37 -23.69
N VAL A 161 19.18 -26.81 -22.98
CA VAL A 161 19.40 -25.65 -22.10
C VAL A 161 20.39 -25.98 -20.98
N LYS A 162 20.34 -27.18 -20.41
CA LYS A 162 21.28 -27.61 -19.36
C LYS A 162 22.69 -27.81 -19.88
N GLU A 163 22.85 -28.15 -21.16
CA GLU A 163 24.14 -28.34 -21.82
C GLU A 163 24.74 -26.99 -22.24
N LEU A 164 23.90 -26.11 -22.78
CA LEU A 164 24.26 -24.80 -23.32
C LEU A 164 24.15 -23.66 -22.29
N HIS A 165 23.96 -23.98 -21.01
CA HIS A 165 23.85 -22.96 -19.97
C HIS A 165 25.18 -22.18 -19.87
N PRO A 166 25.15 -20.84 -19.76
CA PRO A 166 26.37 -20.01 -19.71
C PRO A 166 27.29 -20.36 -18.53
N ASP A 167 26.75 -20.97 -17.47
CA ASP A 167 27.52 -21.48 -16.33
C ASP A 167 28.42 -22.68 -16.70
N LYS A 168 28.00 -23.50 -17.67
CA LYS A 168 28.76 -24.68 -18.11
C LYS A 168 29.69 -24.40 -19.28
N SER A 169 29.29 -23.52 -20.18
CA SER A 169 30.07 -23.15 -21.36
C SER A 169 30.01 -21.64 -21.54
N ARG A 170 31.15 -20.98 -21.37
CA ARG A 170 31.27 -19.50 -21.42
C ARG A 170 31.53 -18.97 -22.83
N ASP A 171 31.26 -19.76 -23.86
CA ASP A 171 31.54 -19.39 -25.25
C ASP A 171 30.36 -18.59 -25.85
N GLU A 172 30.67 -17.54 -26.62
CA GLU A 172 29.67 -16.72 -27.31
C GLU A 172 28.81 -17.56 -28.28
N LYS A 173 29.42 -18.54 -28.95
CA LYS A 173 28.72 -19.47 -29.86
C LYS A 173 27.64 -20.29 -29.16
N THR A 174 27.81 -20.58 -27.87
CA THR A 174 26.85 -21.34 -27.09
C THR A 174 25.64 -20.47 -26.76
N ALA A 175 25.85 -19.19 -26.45
CA ALA A 175 24.77 -18.24 -26.21
C ALA A 175 23.90 -18.04 -27.46
N GLU A 176 24.52 -17.93 -28.64
CA GLU A 176 23.80 -17.82 -29.92
C GLU A 176 22.94 -19.05 -30.21
N ARG A 177 23.51 -20.26 -30.08
CA ARG A 177 22.77 -21.52 -30.27
C ARG A 177 21.62 -21.67 -29.28
N LEU A 178 21.81 -21.28 -28.03
CA LEU A 178 20.76 -21.31 -27.02
C LEU A 178 19.61 -20.35 -27.39
N ALA A 179 19.92 -19.18 -27.95
CA ALA A 179 18.93 -18.24 -28.43
C ALA A 179 18.10 -18.84 -29.59
N GLU A 180 18.75 -19.51 -30.55
CA GLU A 180 18.08 -20.21 -31.65
C GLU A 180 17.16 -21.34 -31.15
N ILE A 181 17.67 -22.18 -30.24
CA ILE A 181 16.90 -23.27 -29.61
C ILE A 181 15.69 -22.73 -28.83
N SER A 182 15.84 -21.60 -28.17
CA SER A 182 14.74 -20.93 -27.45
C SER A 182 13.68 -20.40 -28.40
N LYS A 183 14.07 -19.84 -29.55
CA LYS A 183 13.14 -19.42 -30.62
C LYS A 183 12.36 -20.62 -31.17
N ALA A 184 13.05 -21.71 -31.49
CA ALA A 184 12.43 -22.95 -31.96
C ALA A 184 11.40 -23.48 -30.96
N TYR A 185 11.78 -23.57 -29.68
CA TYR A 185 10.87 -24.01 -28.62
C TYR A 185 9.67 -23.07 -28.45
N LYS A 186 9.83 -21.75 -28.54
CA LYS A 186 8.72 -20.79 -28.41
C LYS A 186 7.62 -21.00 -29.46
N ILE A 187 7.98 -21.40 -30.68
CA ILE A 187 7.04 -21.66 -31.77
C ILE A 187 6.43 -23.06 -31.65
N LEU A 188 7.25 -24.06 -31.38
CA LEU A 188 6.82 -25.46 -31.28
C LEU A 188 6.13 -25.79 -29.94
N SER A 189 6.27 -24.94 -28.92
CA SER A 189 5.68 -25.14 -27.58
C SER A 189 4.17 -24.92 -27.55
N ASP A 190 3.67 -24.04 -28.41
CA ASP A 190 2.28 -23.60 -28.49
C ASP A 190 1.59 -24.27 -29.69
N ALA A 191 0.44 -24.89 -29.44
CA ALA A 191 -0.31 -25.61 -30.46
C ALA A 191 -0.79 -24.70 -31.60
N GLU A 192 -1.13 -23.43 -31.32
CA GLU A 192 -1.58 -22.50 -32.36
C GLU A 192 -0.41 -22.08 -33.26
N LYS A 193 0.73 -21.74 -32.65
CA LYS A 193 1.95 -21.31 -33.37
C LYS A 193 2.54 -22.45 -34.19
N ARG A 194 2.59 -23.66 -33.62
CA ARG A 194 3.03 -24.87 -34.34
C ARG A 194 2.22 -25.11 -35.61
N LYS A 195 0.88 -25.03 -35.53
CA LYS A 195 0.02 -25.18 -36.72
C LYS A 195 0.33 -24.15 -37.80
N THR A 196 0.51 -22.89 -37.42
CA THR A 196 0.85 -21.84 -38.41
C THR A 196 2.23 -22.07 -39.03
N TYR A 197 3.22 -22.45 -38.21
CA TYR A 197 4.56 -22.78 -38.69
C TYR A 197 4.53 -23.97 -39.65
N ASP A 198 3.86 -25.06 -39.29
CA ASP A 198 3.77 -26.26 -40.13
C ASP A 198 3.11 -25.95 -41.49
N ALA A 199 2.10 -25.07 -41.52
CA ALA A 199 1.47 -24.62 -42.74
C ALA A 199 2.43 -23.82 -43.64
N TYR A 200 3.16 -22.85 -43.06
CA TYR A 200 4.15 -22.06 -43.81
C TYR A 200 5.35 -22.88 -44.25
N TYR A 201 5.84 -23.79 -43.41
CA TYR A 201 6.99 -24.64 -43.70
C TYR A 201 6.71 -25.57 -44.88
N LYS A 202 5.53 -26.22 -44.90
CA LYS A 202 5.10 -27.04 -46.05
C LYS A 202 5.00 -26.20 -47.33
N ALA A 203 4.38 -25.03 -47.25
CA ALA A 203 4.26 -24.12 -48.39
C ALA A 203 5.60 -23.55 -48.88
N SER A 204 6.66 -23.59 -48.06
CA SER A 204 8.00 -23.15 -48.45
C SER A 204 8.85 -24.25 -49.11
N ILE A 205 8.49 -25.51 -48.91
CA ILE A 205 9.19 -26.67 -49.48
C ILE A 205 8.61 -27.06 -50.85
N GLU A 206 7.31 -26.82 -51.05
CA GLU A 206 6.58 -27.06 -52.30
C GLU A 206 6.85 -25.97 -53.35
#